data_AF-A0A7X7QHK8-F1
#
_entry.id   AF-A0A7X7QHK8-F1
#
_cell.length_a   1.000
_cell.length_b   1.000
_cell.length_c   1.000
_cell.angle_alpha   90.00
_cell.angle_beta   90.00
_cell.angle_gamma   90.00
#
_symmetry.space_group_name_H-M   'P 1'
#
loop_
_entity.id
_entity.type
_entity.pdbx_description
1 polymer ?
#
loop_
_entity_poly.entity_id
_entity_poly.type
_entity_poly.pdbx_seq_one_letter_code
_entity_poly.pdbx_strand_id
1 'polypeptide(L)'
;MICFQRMGIFSLAFSFDFPRNNEIITELQRIDELIREIEESQKNFSLNDDNITEFRRIRELRRDLLREIEDDRRNSPLWRRCQSLASAARSIPDRNEQEAILDDAFKTALDLDSPNRIVSVSAWPLEVLAETKNYDRFDRELDRLLRLIDTEPHPIRRCDAVFQLLRLGRQAHQRSIIKITNALIAHCSAGHGWKRDRNLRDAAMILKHVGLQEYASRCIKIIEKPRVRRQAQRMLNEYRHAP
;
A
#
# COMPACT_ATOMS: atom_id res chain seq x y z
N MET A 1 24.69 14.49 -27.83
CA MET A 1 24.91 14.69 -26.38
C MET A 1 23.71 15.46 -25.84
N ILE A 2 22.63 14.75 -25.47
CA ILE A 2 21.32 15.34 -25.19
C ILE A 2 21.07 15.25 -23.68
N CYS A 3 20.92 16.41 -23.05
CA CYS A 3 20.54 16.57 -21.65
C CYS A 3 19.15 15.98 -21.37
N PHE A 4 19.10 14.87 -20.64
CA PHE A 4 17.90 14.42 -19.94
C PHE A 4 17.89 15.01 -18.51
N GLN A 5 17.44 16.25 -18.38
CA GLN A 5 17.08 16.86 -17.10
C GLN A 5 15.73 17.57 -17.27
N ARG A 6 14.65 16.83 -16.99
CA ARG A 6 13.34 17.31 -16.47
C ARG A 6 12.27 16.22 -16.64
N MET A 7 12.29 15.24 -15.74
CA MET A 7 11.10 14.43 -15.39
C MET A 7 10.99 14.33 -13.86
N GLY A 8 11.13 15.48 -13.20
CA GLY A 8 10.65 15.66 -11.84
C GLY A 8 9.23 16.17 -11.91
N ILE A 9 8.36 15.63 -11.06
CA ILE A 9 6.94 15.92 -10.86
C ILE A 9 6.01 14.89 -11.54
N PHE A 10 5.33 14.13 -10.67
CA PHE A 10 4.27 13.14 -10.92
C PHE A 10 4.63 11.65 -11.01
N SER A 11 5.63 11.21 -10.24
CA SER A 11 5.43 9.95 -9.50
C SER A 11 4.53 10.25 -8.30
N LEU A 12 3.22 10.30 -8.53
CA LEU A 12 2.20 10.20 -7.46
C LEU A 12 1.90 8.72 -7.17
N ALA A 13 2.91 7.85 -7.29
CA ALA A 13 2.97 6.71 -6.41
C ALA A 13 3.20 7.31 -5.02
N PHE A 14 2.12 7.56 -4.29
CA PHE A 14 2.21 7.69 -2.85
C PHE A 14 2.64 6.33 -2.31
N SER A 15 3.92 6.01 -2.47
CA SER A 15 4.59 5.02 -1.65
C SER A 15 4.46 5.56 -0.23
N PHE A 16 3.63 4.92 0.58
CA PHE A 16 3.61 5.14 2.02
C PHE A 16 4.87 4.51 2.62
N ASP A 17 6.04 4.92 2.15
CA ASP A 17 7.31 4.41 2.65
C ASP A 17 7.68 5.25 3.87
N PHE A 18 7.45 4.68 5.05
CA PHE A 18 8.21 5.09 6.22
C PHE A 18 9.63 4.53 6.03
N PRO A 19 10.65 5.37 5.84
CA PRO A 19 11.96 4.95 5.34
C PRO A 19 12.65 3.92 6.24
N ARG A 20 12.44 4.01 7.56
CA ARG A 20 13.11 3.16 8.55
C ARG A 20 12.86 1.66 8.39
N ASN A 21 11.63 1.25 8.10
CA ASN A 21 11.32 -0.18 8.04
C ASN A 21 11.78 -0.80 6.70
N ASN A 22 11.75 -0.03 5.61
CA ASN A 22 12.28 -0.49 4.34
C ASN A 22 13.81 -0.58 4.37
N GLU A 23 14.50 0.32 5.07
CA GLU A 23 15.94 0.22 5.28
C GLU A 23 16.31 -1.06 6.03
N ILE A 24 15.63 -1.36 7.14
CA ILE A 24 15.86 -2.59 7.92
C ILE A 24 15.59 -3.86 7.11
N ILE A 25 14.49 -3.92 6.35
CA ILE A 25 14.16 -5.07 5.50
C ILE A 25 15.19 -5.23 4.38
N THR A 26 15.64 -4.12 3.76
CA THR A 26 16.66 -4.15 2.71
C THR A 26 18.00 -4.65 3.26
N GLU A 27 18.38 -4.20 4.45
CA GLU A 27 19.59 -4.68 5.13
C GLU A 27 19.49 -6.17 5.49
N LEU A 28 18.34 -6.66 5.96
CA LEU A 28 18.13 -8.10 6.16
C LEU A 28 18.34 -8.90 4.88
N GLN A 29 17.77 -8.46 3.75
CA GLN A 29 17.92 -9.14 2.46
C GLN A 29 19.38 -9.20 2.02
N ARG A 30 20.12 -8.10 2.21
CA ARG A 30 21.58 -8.06 1.92
C ARG A 30 22.34 -9.04 2.81
N ILE A 31 22.02 -9.09 4.11
CA ILE A 31 22.64 -10.00 5.06
C ILE A 31 22.35 -11.47 4.71
N ASP A 32 21.11 -11.79 4.33
CA ASP A 32 20.72 -13.15 3.93
C ASP A 32 21.48 -13.61 2.67
N GLU A 33 21.65 -12.71 1.68
CA GLU A 33 22.42 -13.02 0.47
C GLU A 33 23.91 -13.23 0.79
N LEU A 34 24.51 -12.36 1.62
CA LEU A 34 25.89 -12.51 2.08
C LEU A 34 26.12 -13.84 2.82
N ILE A 35 25.18 -14.24 3.68
CA ILE A 35 25.27 -15.53 4.38
C ILE A 35 25.25 -16.68 3.38
N ARG A 36 24.38 -16.63 2.37
CA ARG A 36 24.28 -17.65 1.33
C ARG A 36 25.58 -17.76 0.52
N GLU A 37 26.14 -16.64 0.08
CA GLU A 37 27.41 -16.60 -0.68
C GLU A 37 28.58 -17.20 0.13
N ILE A 38 28.64 -16.90 1.43
CA ILE A 38 29.68 -17.45 2.32
C ILE A 38 29.49 -18.96 2.52
N GLU A 39 28.26 -19.43 2.72
CA GLU A 39 27.96 -20.86 2.87
C GLU A 39 28.24 -21.67 1.59
N GLU A 40 28.05 -21.08 0.42
CA GLU A 40 28.44 -21.70 -0.86
C GLU A 40 29.95 -21.72 -1.03
N SER A 41 30.64 -20.66 -0.65
CA SER A 41 32.11 -20.59 -0.66
C SER A 41 32.74 -21.62 0.29
N GLN A 42 32.13 -21.86 1.46
CA GLN A 42 32.55 -22.90 2.42
C GLN A 42 32.51 -24.32 1.84
N LYS A 43 31.58 -24.61 0.93
CA LYS A 43 31.49 -25.93 0.30
C LYS A 43 32.65 -26.19 -0.65
N ASN A 44 33.25 -25.13 -1.18
CA ASN A 44 34.30 -25.20 -2.21
C ASN A 44 35.72 -24.98 -1.66
N PHE A 45 35.86 -24.34 -0.49
CA PHE A 45 37.17 -23.98 0.07
C PHE A 45 37.23 -24.06 1.60
N SER A 46 38.41 -24.38 2.16
CA SER A 46 38.67 -24.22 3.59
C SER A 46 38.78 -22.73 3.91
N LEU A 47 37.93 -22.23 4.80
CA LEU A 47 38.02 -20.86 5.28
C LEU A 47 39.27 -20.66 6.15
N ASN A 48 39.85 -19.45 6.08
CA ASN A 48 40.81 -18.99 7.08
C ASN A 48 40.07 -18.45 8.32
N ASP A 49 40.79 -18.24 9.42
CA ASP A 49 40.23 -17.79 10.69
C ASP A 49 39.56 -16.40 10.61
N ASP A 50 40.05 -15.54 9.71
CA ASP A 50 39.46 -14.21 9.46
C ASP A 50 38.04 -14.33 8.88
N ASN A 51 37.84 -15.19 7.87
CA ASN A 51 36.53 -15.42 7.26
C ASN A 51 35.54 -16.03 8.25
N ILE A 52 36.01 -16.89 9.17
CA ILE A 52 35.17 -17.46 10.24
C ILE A 52 34.69 -16.37 11.20
N THR A 53 35.56 -15.42 11.52
CA THR A 53 35.25 -14.30 12.42
C THR A 53 34.26 -13.33 11.78
N GLU A 54 34.48 -12.94 10.53
CA GLU A 54 33.55 -12.11 9.74
C GLU A 54 32.17 -12.76 9.66
N PHE A 55 32.10 -14.06 9.38
CA PHE A 55 30.84 -14.79 9.27
C PHE A 55 30.06 -14.85 10.60
N ARG A 56 30.75 -15.02 11.74
CA ARG A 56 30.11 -14.94 13.07
C ARG A 56 29.50 -13.56 13.30
N ARG A 57 30.22 -12.49 12.94
CA ARG A 57 29.74 -11.11 13.06
C ARG A 57 28.50 -10.85 12.21
N ILE A 58 28.49 -11.33 10.96
CA ILE A 58 27.32 -11.21 10.07
C ILE A 58 26.10 -11.95 10.66
N ARG A 59 26.30 -13.16 11.20
CA ARG A 59 25.23 -13.93 11.86
C ARG A 59 24.73 -13.29 13.17
N GLU A 60 25.58 -12.58 13.91
CA GLU A 60 25.18 -11.78 15.08
C GLU A 60 24.36 -10.57 14.67
N LEU A 61 24.83 -9.80 13.69
CA LEU A 61 24.10 -8.66 13.14
C LEU A 61 22.70 -9.06 12.66
N ARG A 62 22.58 -10.20 11.94
CA ARG A 62 21.30 -10.77 11.54
C ARG A 62 20.38 -11.04 12.74
N ARG A 63 20.90 -11.66 13.80
CA ARG A 63 20.12 -12.00 14.99
C ARG A 63 19.63 -10.75 15.71
N ASP A 64 20.47 -9.73 15.84
CA ASP A 64 20.10 -8.48 16.48
C ASP A 64 19.05 -7.71 15.67
N LEU A 65 19.20 -7.69 14.34
CA LEU A 65 18.21 -7.08 13.44
C LEU A 65 16.86 -7.81 13.51
N LEU A 66 16.86 -9.14 13.57
CA LEU A 66 15.64 -9.93 13.78
C LEU A 66 14.99 -9.68 15.15
N ARG A 67 15.78 -9.47 16.21
CA ARG A 67 15.26 -9.11 17.54
C ARG A 67 14.62 -7.73 17.53
N GLU A 68 15.27 -6.74 16.92
CA GLU A 68 14.73 -5.38 16.80
C GLU A 68 13.39 -5.40 16.05
N ILE A 69 13.29 -6.19 14.97
CA ILE A 69 12.03 -6.37 14.24
C ILE A 69 10.97 -7.03 15.11
N GLU A 70 11.31 -8.05 15.90
CA GLU A 70 10.34 -8.72 16.78
C GLU A 70 9.87 -7.79 17.91
N ASP A 71 10.78 -6.98 18.49
CA ASP A 71 10.45 -6.00 19.51
C ASP A 71 9.60 -4.85 18.95
N ASP A 72 9.94 -4.34 17.76
CA ASP A 72 9.11 -3.37 17.03
C ASP A 72 7.75 -3.97 16.69
N ARG A 73 7.69 -5.25 16.30
CA ARG A 73 6.43 -5.97 16.01
C ARG A 73 5.52 -6.09 17.24
N ARG A 74 6.10 -6.26 18.43
CA ARG A 74 5.34 -6.37 19.69
C ARG A 74 4.87 -5.02 20.22
N ASN A 75 5.71 -4.00 20.12
CA ASN A 75 5.47 -2.72 20.78
C ASN A 75 4.96 -1.62 19.83
N SER A 76 4.98 -1.86 18.51
CA SER A 76 4.46 -0.89 17.55
C SER A 76 2.93 -0.79 17.59
N PRO A 77 2.38 0.41 17.32
CA PRO A 77 0.97 0.57 17.04
C PRO A 77 0.49 -0.40 15.94
N LEU A 78 -0.73 -0.94 16.09
CA LEU A 78 -1.30 -1.96 15.19
C LEU A 78 -1.23 -1.57 13.70
N TRP A 79 -1.47 -0.30 13.37
CA TRP A 79 -1.37 0.16 11.98
C TRP A 79 0.04 -0.03 11.41
N ARG A 80 1.08 0.28 12.18
CA ARG A 80 2.48 0.15 11.73
C ARG A 80 2.86 -1.32 11.60
N ARG A 81 2.39 -2.17 12.51
CA ARG A 81 2.56 -3.62 12.41
C ARG A 81 1.91 -4.19 11.14
N CYS A 82 0.67 -3.81 10.85
CA CYS A 82 -0.02 -4.23 9.62
C CYS A 82 0.75 -3.79 8.37
N GLN A 83 1.25 -2.54 8.35
CA GLN A 83 2.07 -2.03 7.25
C GLN A 83 3.35 -2.83 7.07
N SER A 84 4.09 -3.10 8.16
CA SER A 84 5.31 -3.91 8.13
C SER A 84 5.05 -5.32 7.62
N LEU A 85 3.97 -5.96 8.07
CA LEU A 85 3.57 -7.30 7.60
C LEU A 85 3.24 -7.30 6.11
N ALA A 86 2.50 -6.31 5.62
CA ALA A 86 2.22 -6.17 4.19
C ALA A 86 3.51 -5.94 3.38
N SER A 87 4.43 -5.10 3.86
CA SER A 87 5.72 -4.88 3.21
C SER A 87 6.58 -6.14 3.17
N ALA A 88 6.61 -6.92 4.26
CA ALA A 88 7.29 -8.20 4.31
C ALA A 88 6.68 -9.18 3.28
N ALA A 89 5.35 -9.33 3.27
CA ALA A 89 4.65 -10.22 2.34
C ALA A 89 4.99 -9.94 0.86
N ARG A 90 5.17 -8.66 0.49
CA ARG A 90 5.57 -8.26 -0.88
C ARG A 90 6.90 -8.87 -1.33
N SER A 91 7.82 -9.13 -0.40
CA SER A 91 9.16 -9.64 -0.68
C SER A 91 9.28 -11.17 -0.57
N ILE A 92 8.24 -11.87 -0.11
CA ILE A 92 8.30 -13.33 0.09
C ILE A 92 7.98 -14.07 -1.22
N PRO A 93 8.90 -14.93 -1.72
CA PRO A 93 8.67 -15.70 -2.94
C PRO A 93 7.81 -16.95 -2.73
N ASP A 94 7.87 -17.57 -1.54
CA ASP A 94 7.03 -18.73 -1.23
C ASP A 94 5.58 -18.29 -1.01
N ARG A 95 4.67 -18.87 -1.79
CA ARG A 95 3.26 -18.46 -1.78
C ARG A 95 2.58 -18.78 -0.45
N ASN A 96 2.89 -19.90 0.19
CA ASN A 96 2.22 -20.28 1.43
C ASN A 96 2.65 -19.38 2.59
N GLU A 97 3.94 -19.06 2.66
CA GLU A 97 4.50 -18.13 3.63
C GLU A 97 3.97 -16.70 3.41
N GLN A 98 3.91 -16.24 2.16
CA GLN A 98 3.29 -14.96 1.81
C GLN A 98 1.82 -14.89 2.27
N GLU A 99 1.03 -15.94 2.00
CA GLU A 99 -0.38 -15.98 2.38
C GLU A 99 -0.56 -15.93 3.91
N ALA A 100 0.30 -16.61 4.67
CA ALA A 100 0.29 -16.60 6.14
C ALA A 100 0.61 -15.20 6.71
N ILE A 101 1.60 -14.51 6.14
CA ILE A 101 1.93 -13.13 6.56
C ILE A 101 0.79 -12.17 6.21
N LEU A 102 0.13 -12.36 5.06
CA LEU A 102 -1.04 -11.56 4.69
C LEU A 102 -2.22 -11.81 5.64
N ASP A 103 -2.45 -13.04 6.07
CA ASP A 103 -3.47 -13.34 7.11
C ASP A 103 -3.17 -12.59 8.40
N ASP A 104 -1.92 -12.60 8.86
CA ASP A 104 -1.49 -11.85 10.04
C ASP A 104 -1.66 -10.32 9.86
N ALA A 105 -1.40 -9.81 8.66
CA ALA A 105 -1.59 -8.39 8.34
C ALA A 105 -3.07 -8.00 8.43
N PHE A 106 -3.97 -8.76 7.80
CA PHE A 106 -5.41 -8.52 7.88
C PHE A 106 -5.94 -8.67 9.31
N LYS A 107 -5.47 -9.66 10.06
CA LYS A 107 -5.82 -9.84 11.48
C LYS A 107 -5.39 -8.64 12.32
N THR A 108 -4.15 -8.18 12.13
CA THR A 108 -3.64 -6.99 12.82
C THR A 108 -4.46 -5.74 12.50
N ALA A 109 -4.91 -5.59 11.24
CA ALA A 109 -5.81 -4.50 10.87
C ALA A 109 -7.18 -4.61 11.56
N LEU A 110 -7.70 -5.82 11.75
CA LEU A 110 -8.99 -6.08 12.41
C LEU A 110 -8.98 -5.82 13.91
N ASP A 111 -7.81 -5.87 14.55
CA ASP A 111 -7.65 -5.55 15.97
C ASP A 111 -7.79 -4.03 16.26
N LEU A 112 -7.94 -3.19 15.23
CA LEU A 112 -8.21 -1.76 15.39
C LEU A 112 -9.67 -1.50 15.83
N ASP A 113 -9.87 -0.43 16.60
CA ASP A 113 -11.12 -0.14 17.31
C ASP A 113 -12.27 0.45 16.48
N SER A 114 -12.05 0.78 15.21
CA SER A 114 -13.07 1.49 14.41
C SER A 114 -13.07 1.09 12.94
N PRO A 115 -14.25 1.00 12.30
CA PRO A 115 -14.36 0.51 10.93
C PRO A 115 -13.53 1.33 9.93
N ASN A 116 -13.51 2.66 10.09
CA ASN A 116 -12.65 3.53 9.29
C ASN A 116 -11.15 3.16 9.41
N ARG A 117 -10.65 2.88 10.62
CA ARG A 117 -9.24 2.51 10.82
C ARG A 117 -8.94 1.14 10.25
N ILE A 118 -9.79 0.15 10.52
CA ILE A 118 -9.66 -1.21 9.98
C ILE A 118 -9.55 -1.16 8.45
N VAL A 119 -10.47 -0.48 7.77
CA VAL A 119 -10.52 -0.42 6.30
C VAL A 119 -9.33 0.35 5.73
N SER A 120 -8.96 1.47 6.35
CA SER A 120 -7.83 2.28 5.89
C SER A 120 -6.50 1.54 6.00
N VAL A 121 -6.30 0.79 7.10
CA VAL A 121 -5.08 0.01 7.35
C VAL A 121 -5.04 -1.27 6.51
N SER A 122 -6.20 -1.89 6.28
CA SER A 122 -6.31 -3.07 5.39
C SER A 122 -6.00 -2.77 3.92
N ALA A 123 -5.88 -1.49 3.54
CA ALA A 123 -5.45 -1.11 2.20
C ALA A 123 -4.03 -1.61 1.88
N TRP A 124 -3.13 -1.71 2.86
CA TRP A 124 -1.76 -2.21 2.65
C TRP A 124 -1.71 -3.69 2.24
N PRO A 125 -2.28 -4.66 2.99
CA PRO A 125 -2.29 -6.04 2.53
C PRO A 125 -3.15 -6.25 1.27
N LEU A 126 -4.19 -5.44 1.03
CA LEU A 126 -4.91 -5.45 -0.25
C LEU A 126 -4.02 -5.03 -1.44
N GLU A 127 -3.14 -4.05 -1.25
CA GLU A 127 -2.15 -3.64 -2.26
C GLU A 127 -1.28 -4.81 -2.69
N VAL A 128 -0.76 -5.56 -1.72
CA VAL A 128 0.07 -6.75 -1.99
C VAL A 128 -0.73 -7.81 -2.76
N LEU A 129 -1.99 -8.06 -2.41
CA LEU A 129 -2.85 -8.98 -3.16
C LEU A 129 -3.08 -8.52 -4.61
N ALA A 130 -3.19 -7.22 -4.84
CA ALA A 130 -3.34 -6.65 -6.18
C ALA A 130 -2.06 -6.78 -7.01
N GLU A 131 -0.90 -6.47 -6.41
CA GLU A 131 0.43 -6.58 -7.03
C GLU A 131 0.77 -8.03 -7.42
N THR A 132 0.47 -8.98 -6.53
CA THR A 132 0.69 -10.42 -6.73
C THR A 132 -0.39 -11.09 -7.58
N LYS A 133 -1.36 -10.32 -8.07
CA LYS A 133 -2.47 -10.79 -8.91
C LYS A 133 -3.34 -11.87 -8.24
N ASN A 134 -3.39 -11.92 -6.91
CA ASN A 134 -4.30 -12.79 -6.17
C ASN A 134 -5.70 -12.15 -6.08
N TYR A 135 -6.33 -12.00 -7.24
CA TYR A 135 -7.56 -11.23 -7.40
C TYR A 135 -8.78 -11.86 -6.74
N ASP A 136 -8.82 -13.19 -6.60
CA ASP A 136 -9.92 -13.87 -5.92
C ASP A 136 -9.92 -13.57 -4.43
N ARG A 137 -8.75 -13.60 -3.79
CA ARG A 137 -8.61 -13.20 -2.38
C ARG A 137 -8.82 -11.69 -2.23
N PHE A 138 -8.29 -10.89 -3.13
CA PHE A 138 -8.50 -9.44 -3.17
C PHE A 138 -9.98 -9.08 -3.14
N ASP A 139 -10.79 -9.65 -4.04
CA ASP A 139 -12.20 -9.30 -4.14
C ASP A 139 -13.01 -9.77 -2.92
N ARG A 140 -12.67 -10.93 -2.33
CA ARG A 140 -13.31 -11.37 -1.07
C ARG A 140 -13.03 -10.39 0.08
N GLU A 141 -11.79 -9.97 0.23
CA GLU A 141 -11.40 -9.01 1.29
C GLU A 141 -11.98 -7.62 1.01
N LEU A 142 -11.95 -7.15 -0.24
CA LEU A 142 -12.58 -5.90 -0.63
C LEU A 142 -14.06 -5.88 -0.26
N ASP A 143 -14.78 -6.96 -0.57
CA ASP A 143 -16.22 -7.08 -0.28
C ASP A 143 -16.51 -7.05 1.22
N ARG A 144 -15.66 -7.71 2.00
CA ARG A 144 -15.74 -7.69 3.46
C ARG A 144 -15.50 -6.28 4.02
N LEU A 145 -14.50 -5.58 3.50
CA LEU A 145 -14.13 -4.23 3.95
C LEU A 145 -15.16 -3.18 3.52
N LEU A 146 -15.75 -3.30 2.33
CA LEU A 146 -16.85 -2.42 1.90
C LEU A 146 -18.10 -2.61 2.76
N ARG A 147 -18.44 -3.84 3.15
CA ARG A 147 -19.53 -4.06 4.13
C ARG A 147 -19.19 -3.52 5.52
N LEU A 148 -17.92 -3.64 5.95
CA LEU A 148 -17.49 -3.13 7.24
C LEU A 148 -17.55 -1.60 7.29
N ILE A 149 -17.10 -0.90 6.25
CA ILE A 149 -17.11 0.56 6.26
C ILE A 149 -18.51 1.16 6.25
N ASP A 150 -19.52 0.43 5.76
CA ASP A 150 -20.93 0.84 5.88
C ASP A 150 -21.37 1.06 7.33
N THR A 151 -20.72 0.39 8.29
CA THR A 151 -21.00 0.51 9.74
C THR A 151 -20.36 1.73 10.41
N GLU A 152 -19.46 2.46 9.74
CA GLU A 152 -18.86 3.67 10.32
C GLU A 152 -19.90 4.81 10.36
N PRO A 153 -20.21 5.35 11.55
CA PRO A 153 -21.26 6.36 11.69
C PRO A 153 -20.89 7.67 10.99
N HIS A 154 -19.59 8.03 10.98
CA HIS A 154 -19.17 9.33 10.48
C HIS A 154 -18.99 9.31 8.94
N PRO A 155 -19.80 10.06 8.16
CA PRO A 155 -19.78 10.00 6.69
C PRO A 155 -18.43 10.38 6.09
N ILE A 156 -17.76 11.43 6.60
CA ILE A 156 -16.42 11.81 6.11
C ILE A 156 -15.37 10.72 6.37
N ARG A 157 -15.44 9.99 7.50
CA ARG A 157 -14.52 8.88 7.80
C ARG A 157 -14.78 7.70 6.85
N ARG A 158 -16.03 7.43 6.49
CA ARG A 158 -16.37 6.47 5.42
C ARG A 158 -15.73 6.85 4.10
N CYS A 159 -15.93 8.09 3.64
CA CYS A 159 -15.34 8.58 2.40
C CYS A 159 -13.81 8.48 2.40
N ASP A 160 -13.17 8.77 3.53
CA ASP A 160 -11.72 8.72 3.66
C ASP A 160 -11.17 7.30 3.54
N ALA A 161 -11.79 6.35 4.25
CA ALA A 161 -11.38 4.95 4.20
C ALA A 161 -11.57 4.35 2.80
N VAL A 162 -12.72 4.59 2.16
CA VAL A 162 -12.97 4.09 0.80
C VAL A 162 -12.04 4.75 -0.23
N PHE A 163 -11.69 6.03 -0.03
CA PHE A 163 -10.68 6.68 -0.86
C PHE A 163 -9.30 6.03 -0.72
N GLN A 164 -8.90 5.54 0.47
CA GLN A 164 -7.66 4.78 0.62
C GLN A 164 -7.66 3.51 -0.23
N LEU A 165 -8.80 2.78 -0.29
CA LEU A 165 -8.94 1.61 -1.16
C LEU A 165 -8.79 1.98 -2.65
N LEU A 166 -9.27 3.17 -3.07
CA LEU A 166 -9.17 3.58 -4.48
C LEU A 166 -7.74 3.83 -4.93
N ARG A 167 -6.83 4.14 -4.00
CA ARG A 167 -5.41 4.41 -4.30
C ARG A 167 -4.67 3.17 -4.81
N LEU A 168 -5.24 1.98 -4.65
CA LEU A 168 -4.81 0.73 -5.27
C LEU A 168 -4.92 0.73 -6.81
N GLY A 169 -5.53 1.77 -7.40
CA GLY A 169 -6.11 1.76 -8.75
C GLY A 169 -5.25 1.31 -9.92
N ARG A 170 -3.92 1.27 -9.83
CA ARG A 170 -3.08 0.71 -10.93
C ARG A 170 -2.93 -0.80 -10.88
N GLN A 171 -3.09 -1.40 -9.71
CA GLN A 171 -2.76 -2.80 -9.46
C GLN A 171 -4.02 -3.67 -9.40
N ALA A 172 -5.15 -3.08 -9.00
CA ALA A 172 -6.42 -3.79 -8.90
C ALA A 172 -7.09 -4.00 -10.27
N HIS A 173 -7.92 -5.03 -10.39
CA HIS A 173 -8.76 -5.19 -11.56
C HIS A 173 -9.74 -4.03 -11.73
N GLN A 174 -10.03 -3.68 -12.99
CA GLN A 174 -10.99 -2.63 -13.34
C GLN A 174 -12.35 -2.83 -12.65
N ARG A 175 -12.83 -4.08 -12.52
CA ARG A 175 -14.08 -4.41 -11.82
C ARG A 175 -14.08 -3.93 -10.36
N SER A 176 -12.96 -4.13 -9.66
CA SER A 176 -12.81 -3.81 -8.25
C SER A 176 -12.65 -2.30 -8.05
N ILE A 177 -11.94 -1.61 -8.96
CA ILE A 177 -11.85 -0.14 -8.98
C ILE A 177 -13.23 0.48 -9.17
N ILE A 178 -14.03 -0.05 -10.11
CA ILE A 178 -15.40 0.39 -10.33
C ILE A 178 -16.23 0.20 -9.05
N LYS A 179 -16.09 -0.95 -8.37
CA LYS A 179 -16.79 -1.24 -7.12
C LYS A 179 -16.43 -0.25 -6.01
N ILE A 180 -15.13 -0.02 -5.78
CA ILE A 180 -14.63 0.96 -4.81
C ILE A 180 -15.15 2.37 -5.15
N THR A 181 -15.16 2.73 -6.42
CA THR A 181 -15.58 4.05 -6.88
C THR A 181 -17.07 4.29 -6.66
N ASN A 182 -17.91 3.29 -6.95
CA ASN A 182 -19.34 3.37 -6.67
C ASN A 182 -19.61 3.54 -5.17
N ALA A 183 -18.89 2.79 -4.31
CA ALA A 183 -18.96 2.98 -2.87
C ALA A 183 -18.52 4.39 -2.44
N LEU A 184 -17.41 4.90 -3.00
CA LEU A 184 -16.91 6.25 -2.71
C LEU A 184 -17.94 7.33 -3.06
N ILE A 185 -18.54 7.24 -4.26
CA ILE A 185 -19.57 8.17 -4.72
C ILE A 185 -20.80 8.11 -3.81
N ALA A 186 -21.24 6.90 -3.44
CA ALA A 186 -22.40 6.70 -2.56
C ALA A 186 -22.17 7.35 -1.18
N HIS A 187 -21.02 7.09 -0.53
CA HIS A 187 -20.70 7.69 0.76
C HIS A 187 -20.50 9.20 0.69
N CYS A 188 -19.84 9.70 -0.37
CA CYS A 188 -19.68 11.14 -0.56
C CYS A 188 -21.03 11.83 -0.78
N SER A 189 -22.00 11.19 -1.44
CA SER A 189 -23.31 11.79 -1.66
C SER A 189 -24.11 11.97 -0.36
N ALA A 190 -23.80 11.21 0.69
CA ALA A 190 -24.49 11.23 1.97
C ALA A 190 -23.89 12.21 3.00
N GLY A 191 -22.82 12.94 2.68
CA GLY A 191 -22.16 13.84 3.63
C GLY A 191 -21.59 15.09 2.98
N HIS A 192 -21.25 16.09 3.79
CA HIS A 192 -20.74 17.38 3.33
C HIS A 192 -19.35 17.66 3.92
N GLY A 193 -18.54 18.47 3.24
CA GLY A 193 -17.28 18.96 3.79
C GLY A 193 -16.13 19.09 2.79
N TRP A 194 -15.13 19.87 3.15
CA TRP A 194 -13.98 20.13 2.26
C TRP A 194 -13.14 18.87 1.98
N LYS A 195 -13.03 17.95 2.95
CA LYS A 195 -12.26 16.71 2.81
C LYS A 195 -12.90 15.76 1.80
N ARG A 196 -14.24 15.68 1.78
CA ARG A 196 -15.02 14.96 0.77
C ARG A 196 -14.72 15.46 -0.64
N ASP A 197 -14.87 16.77 -0.87
CA ASP A 197 -14.61 17.38 -2.18
C ASP A 197 -13.16 17.20 -2.64
N ARG A 198 -12.21 17.22 -1.70
CA ARG A 198 -10.80 16.89 -1.98
C ARG A 198 -10.64 15.43 -2.43
N ASN A 199 -11.21 14.48 -1.69
CA ASN A 199 -11.13 13.06 -2.04
C ASN A 199 -11.78 12.78 -3.41
N LEU A 200 -12.90 13.43 -3.74
CA LEU A 200 -13.55 13.31 -5.05
C LEU A 200 -12.70 13.87 -6.20
N ARG A 201 -12.04 15.02 -5.99
CA ARG A 201 -11.07 15.57 -6.95
C ARG A 201 -9.93 14.59 -7.18
N ASP A 202 -9.33 14.08 -6.12
CA ASP A 202 -8.17 13.19 -6.22
C ASP A 202 -8.56 11.83 -6.81
N ALA A 203 -9.74 11.32 -6.47
CA ALA A 203 -10.35 10.13 -7.08
C ALA A 203 -10.55 10.30 -8.58
N ALA A 204 -11.05 11.46 -9.04
CA ALA A 204 -11.23 11.74 -10.46
C ALA A 204 -9.90 11.64 -11.23
N MET A 205 -8.78 12.06 -10.63
CA MET A 205 -7.46 11.95 -11.24
C MET A 205 -7.00 10.49 -11.33
N ILE A 206 -7.17 9.71 -10.27
CA ILE A 206 -6.87 8.27 -10.28
C ILE A 206 -7.70 7.57 -11.36
N LEU A 207 -9.00 7.87 -11.44
CA LEU A 207 -9.92 7.25 -12.39
C LEU A 207 -9.60 7.60 -13.84
N LYS A 208 -9.26 8.86 -14.11
CA LYS A 208 -8.76 9.32 -15.41
C LYS A 208 -7.50 8.54 -15.81
N HIS A 209 -6.58 8.38 -14.88
CA HIS A 209 -5.33 7.69 -15.09
C HIS A 209 -5.52 6.23 -15.54
N VAL A 210 -6.49 5.53 -14.94
CA VAL A 210 -6.79 4.12 -15.22
C VAL A 210 -7.83 3.92 -16.33
N GLY A 211 -8.11 4.96 -17.13
CA GLY A 211 -9.03 4.89 -18.28
C GLY A 211 -10.53 4.94 -17.94
N LEU A 212 -10.90 5.18 -16.68
CA LEU A 212 -12.29 5.24 -16.22
C LEU A 212 -12.85 6.68 -16.29
N GLN A 213 -12.84 7.26 -17.49
CA GLN A 213 -13.22 8.66 -17.75
C GLN A 213 -14.65 8.98 -17.29
N GLU A 214 -15.61 8.08 -17.49
CA GLU A 214 -17.00 8.29 -17.06
C GLU A 214 -17.12 8.44 -15.54
N TYR A 215 -16.43 7.58 -14.80
CA TYR A 215 -16.39 7.61 -13.34
C TYR A 215 -15.67 8.85 -12.81
N ALA A 216 -14.58 9.27 -13.48
CA ALA A 216 -13.90 10.53 -13.16
C ALA A 216 -14.86 11.73 -13.27
N SER A 217 -15.65 11.80 -14.35
CA SER A 217 -16.67 12.83 -14.56
C SER A 217 -17.76 12.79 -13.49
N ARG A 218 -18.21 11.60 -13.08
CA ARG A 218 -19.19 11.42 -11.99
C ARG A 218 -18.68 11.96 -10.66
N CYS A 219 -17.43 11.69 -10.30
CA CYS A 219 -16.80 12.24 -9.08
C CYS A 219 -16.80 13.77 -9.09
N ILE A 220 -16.45 14.41 -10.21
CA ILE A 220 -16.45 15.88 -10.33
C ILE A 220 -17.85 16.46 -10.21
N LYS A 221 -18.86 15.82 -10.81
CA LYS A 221 -20.25 16.30 -10.80
C LYS A 221 -20.80 16.47 -9.39
N ILE A 222 -20.41 15.60 -8.46
CA ILE A 222 -20.88 15.61 -7.07
C ILE A 222 -20.02 16.48 -6.12
N ILE A 223 -18.94 17.10 -6.60
CA ILE A 223 -18.18 18.09 -5.81
C ILE A 223 -19.07 19.31 -5.57
N GLU A 224 -19.27 19.70 -4.31
CA GLU A 224 -20.14 20.83 -3.95
C GLU A 224 -19.48 22.16 -4.22
N LYS A 225 -18.24 22.34 -3.74
CA LYS A 225 -17.56 23.63 -3.79
C LYS A 225 -17.14 23.95 -5.22
N PRO A 226 -17.65 25.06 -5.82
CA PRO A 226 -17.34 25.41 -7.21
C PRO A 226 -15.84 25.58 -7.47
N ARG A 227 -15.08 26.09 -6.49
CA ARG A 227 -13.62 26.23 -6.58
C ARG A 227 -12.92 24.87 -6.76
N VAL A 228 -13.30 23.87 -5.97
CA VAL A 228 -12.69 22.52 -6.03
C VAL A 228 -13.11 21.82 -7.33
N ARG A 229 -14.38 21.99 -7.74
CA ARG A 229 -14.88 21.44 -9.01
C ARG A 229 -14.12 21.99 -10.22
N ARG A 230 -13.92 23.32 -10.29
CA ARG A 230 -13.11 23.96 -11.34
C ARG A 230 -11.65 23.50 -11.30
N GLN A 231 -11.08 23.29 -10.12
CA GLN A 231 -9.73 22.73 -9.99
C GLN A 231 -9.67 21.32 -10.59
N ALA A 232 -10.59 20.43 -10.20
CA ALA A 232 -10.66 19.07 -10.71
C ALA A 232 -10.79 19.03 -12.25
N GLN A 233 -11.67 19.88 -12.81
CA GLN A 233 -11.88 19.95 -14.25
C GLN A 233 -10.64 20.40 -15.01
N ARG A 234 -9.91 21.40 -14.48
CA ARG A 234 -8.63 21.85 -15.07
C ARG A 234 -7.60 20.72 -15.07
N MET A 235 -7.41 20.06 -13.93
CA MET A 235 -6.47 18.94 -13.82
C MET A 235 -6.80 17.82 -14.81
N LEU A 236 -8.08 17.46 -14.99
CA LEU A 236 -8.50 16.45 -15.98
C LEU A 236 -8.25 16.84 -17.44
N ASN A 237 -8.33 18.14 -17.75
CA ASN A 237 -8.10 18.66 -19.10
C ASN A 237 -6.59 18.73 -19.39
N GLU A 238 -5.79 19.12 -18.41
CA GLU A 238 -4.32 19.19 -18.47
C GLU A 238 -3.70 17.79 -18.57
N TYR A 239 -4.30 16.78 -17.95
CA TYR A 239 -3.85 15.38 -17.97
C TYR A 239 -3.81 14.75 -19.39
N ARG A 240 -4.26 15.45 -20.45
CA ARG A 240 -4.26 14.96 -21.84
C ARG A 240 -2.87 14.77 -22.48
N HIS A 241 -1.77 15.08 -21.80
CA HIS A 241 -0.44 15.23 -22.43
C HIS A 241 0.72 14.55 -21.68
N ALA A 242 0.47 13.64 -20.75
CA ALA A 242 1.54 12.84 -20.16
C ALA A 242 1.73 11.57 -21.02
N PRO A 243 2.89 11.40 -21.70
CA PRO A 243 3.20 10.19 -22.45
C PRO A 243 3.26 8.94 -21.56
#